data_AF-A0A814Z484-F1
#
_entry.id   AF-A0A814Z484-F1
#
_cell.length_a   1.000
_cell.length_b   1.000
_cell.length_c   1.000
_cell.angle_alpha   90.00
_cell.angle_beta   90.00
_cell.angle_gamma   90.00
#
_symmetry.space_group_name_H-M   'P 1'
#
loop_
_entity.id
_entity.type
_entity.pdbx_description
1 polymer ?
#
loop_
_entity_poly.entity_id
_entity_poly.type
_entity_poly.pdbx_seq_one_letter_code
_entity_poly.pdbx_strand_id
1 'polypeptide(L)'
;MVNGIIIESQFALHHIHNTEQLGFDCRAYSKYKYGDATRAAEFGRALCDGFVKKYSDLLLTCNRQFMGISSPKGLVPPAAYYMFQSFLNELNLYLTANGRPAAVEHNIKRVSTMSADYSQLETDQRFAHLTKEGYSIDKKPLEGKFLLIIDDIRITGSHEKIIVQLLKSLSIENPRIFLYFAQLLNPEVAATFEHELNTCAVSCLDDIYSMLQDSHCNFAINTRLVKGILRADEKQLDAFLERIDIKLLIQLYEACLAANYHNIDAFSSNFQKIKTCFNEKQKKNPID
;
A
#
# COMPACT_ATOMS: atom_id res chain seq x y z
N MET A 1 1.76 -29.76 -17.61
CA MET A 1 0.31 -29.87 -17.35
C MET A 1 -0.37 -28.65 -17.94
N VAL A 2 -1.09 -28.85 -19.04
CA VAL A 2 -1.90 -27.84 -19.75
C VAL A 2 -3.31 -28.43 -19.74
N ASN A 3 -4.33 -27.63 -19.36
CA ASN A 3 -5.76 -27.98 -19.15
C ASN A 3 -6.27 -28.01 -17.69
N GLY A 4 -5.89 -27.02 -16.89
CA GLY A 4 -6.55 -26.70 -15.63
C GLY A 4 -6.25 -25.24 -15.29
N ILE A 5 -7.10 -24.31 -15.75
CA ILE A 5 -6.88 -22.89 -15.50
C ILE A 5 -7.07 -22.67 -14.00
N ILE A 6 -5.97 -22.48 -13.28
CA ILE A 6 -6.01 -21.87 -11.95
C ILE A 6 -6.64 -20.50 -12.14
N ILE A 7 -7.91 -20.36 -11.80
CA ILE A 7 -8.64 -19.09 -11.87
C ILE A 7 -8.07 -18.13 -10.83
N GLU A 8 -7.66 -18.66 -9.68
CA GLU A 8 -7.17 -17.88 -8.55
C GLU A 8 -6.15 -18.70 -7.77
N SER A 9 -5.01 -18.09 -7.43
CA SER A 9 -4.05 -18.65 -6.46
C SER A 9 -3.40 -17.55 -5.64
N GLN A 10 -2.72 -17.95 -4.57
CA GLN A 10 -1.98 -17.07 -3.68
C GLN A 10 -0.50 -17.42 -3.69
N PHE A 11 0.33 -16.41 -3.54
CA PHE A 11 1.75 -16.54 -3.28
C PHE A 11 2.19 -15.51 -2.25
N ALA A 12 2.87 -15.98 -1.21
CA ALA A 12 3.59 -15.14 -0.27
C ALA A 12 5.08 -15.52 -0.30
N LEU A 13 5.97 -14.52 -0.24
CA LEU A 13 7.40 -14.78 -0.16
C LEU A 13 7.76 -15.35 1.22
N HIS A 14 7.23 -14.76 2.28
CA HIS A 14 7.45 -15.18 3.66
C HIS A 14 6.19 -15.76 4.29
N HIS A 15 6.33 -16.86 5.03
CA HIS A 15 5.24 -17.51 5.76
C HIS A 15 5.50 -17.41 7.26
N ILE A 16 4.66 -16.66 7.96
CA ILE A 16 4.80 -16.38 9.40
C ILE A 16 3.96 -17.41 10.16
N HIS A 17 4.64 -18.35 10.82
CA HIS A 17 4.04 -19.30 11.76
C HIS A 17 4.27 -18.91 13.23
N ASN A 18 5.35 -18.16 13.48
CA ASN A 18 5.75 -17.65 14.79
C ASN A 18 6.13 -16.17 14.63
N THR A 19 5.67 -15.30 15.51
CA THR A 19 5.93 -13.85 15.52
C THR A 19 7.41 -13.52 15.75
N GLU A 20 8.19 -14.46 16.29
CA GLU A 20 9.66 -14.33 16.44
C GLU A 20 10.43 -14.73 15.18
N GLN A 21 9.78 -15.36 14.20
CA GLN A 21 10.38 -15.90 12.99
C GLN A 21 9.67 -15.38 11.73
N LEU A 22 9.92 -14.11 11.42
CA LEU A 22 9.24 -13.42 10.32
C LEU A 22 9.78 -13.77 8.93
N GLY A 23 11.06 -14.14 8.85
CA GLY A 23 11.77 -14.30 7.57
C GLY A 23 12.24 -12.97 6.94
N PHE A 24 11.97 -11.84 7.57
CA PHE A 24 12.43 -10.50 7.20
C PHE A 24 12.66 -9.64 8.45
N ASP A 25 13.36 -8.51 8.30
CA ASP A 25 13.60 -7.58 9.41
C ASP A 25 12.34 -6.75 9.74
N CYS A 26 11.81 -6.94 10.94
CA CYS A 26 10.65 -6.20 11.46
C CYS A 26 10.89 -4.69 11.50
N ARG A 27 12.11 -4.24 11.83
CA ARG A 27 12.44 -2.82 11.91
C ARG A 27 12.47 -2.19 10.52
N ALA A 28 13.04 -2.87 9.54
CA ALA A 28 12.98 -2.48 8.13
C ALA A 28 11.52 -2.41 7.62
N TYR A 29 10.68 -3.39 7.99
CA TYR A 29 9.27 -3.38 7.66
C TYR A 29 8.54 -2.16 8.26
N SER A 30 8.75 -1.88 9.55
CA SER A 30 8.19 -0.71 10.21
C SER A 30 8.60 0.59 9.51
N LYS A 31 9.89 0.80 9.22
CA LYS A 31 10.36 1.97 8.44
C LYS A 31 9.68 2.10 7.07
N TYR A 32 9.58 0.99 6.33
CA TYR A 32 8.86 0.91 5.06
C TYR A 32 7.42 1.43 5.19
N LYS A 33 6.69 1.01 6.23
CA LYS A 33 5.29 1.44 6.46
C LYS A 33 5.16 2.94 6.73
N TYR A 34 6.23 3.60 7.16
CA TYR A 34 6.28 5.02 7.46
C TYR A 34 6.97 5.88 6.40
N GLY A 35 7.39 5.29 5.27
CA GLY A 35 7.82 6.06 4.10
C GLY A 35 9.25 5.83 3.65
N ASP A 36 9.98 4.86 4.21
CA ASP A 36 11.28 4.46 3.67
C ASP A 36 11.09 3.69 2.35
N ALA A 37 11.17 4.41 1.23
CA ALA A 37 11.03 3.85 -0.11
C ALA A 37 12.24 3.01 -0.53
N THR A 38 13.40 3.16 0.14
CA THR A 38 14.53 2.25 -0.06
C THR A 38 14.15 0.84 0.38
N ARG A 39 13.56 0.70 1.57
CA ARG A 39 13.04 -0.61 2.04
C ARG A 39 11.89 -1.12 1.17
N ALA A 40 11.01 -0.23 0.70
CA ALA A 40 9.95 -0.59 -0.24
C ALA A 40 10.53 -1.25 -1.52
N ALA A 41 11.60 -0.68 -2.07
CA ALA A 41 12.25 -1.20 -3.27
C ALA A 41 12.93 -2.56 -3.03
N GLU A 42 13.59 -2.73 -1.89
CA GLU A 42 14.20 -4.01 -1.49
C GLU A 42 13.14 -5.12 -1.37
N PHE A 43 12.02 -4.85 -0.70
CA PHE A 43 10.94 -5.82 -0.56
C PHE A 43 10.27 -6.14 -1.89
N GLY A 44 10.06 -5.13 -2.75
CA GLY A 44 9.49 -5.34 -4.08
C GLY A 44 10.38 -6.21 -4.97
N ARG A 45 11.70 -6.00 -4.92
CA ARG A 45 12.69 -6.84 -5.63
C ARG A 45 12.70 -8.26 -5.10
N ALA A 46 12.79 -8.44 -3.78
CA ALA A 46 12.78 -9.76 -3.16
C ALA A 46 11.49 -10.54 -3.47
N LEU A 47 10.34 -9.88 -3.44
CA LEU A 47 9.06 -10.47 -3.83
C LEU A 47 9.06 -10.90 -5.31
N CYS A 48 9.62 -10.08 -6.19
CA CYS A 48 9.73 -10.39 -7.61
C CYS A 48 10.63 -11.62 -7.85
N ASP A 49 11.82 -11.65 -7.23
CA ASP A 49 12.76 -12.76 -7.36
C ASP A 49 12.14 -14.08 -6.92
N GLY A 50 11.46 -14.09 -5.77
CA GLY A 50 10.74 -15.26 -5.29
C GLY A 50 9.59 -15.68 -6.20
N PHE A 51 8.83 -14.71 -6.72
CA PHE A 51 7.73 -14.96 -7.63
C PHE A 51 8.21 -15.54 -8.97
N VAL A 52 9.23 -14.94 -9.58
CA VAL A 52 9.85 -15.41 -10.83
C VAL A 52 10.41 -16.82 -10.65
N LYS A 53 11.11 -17.09 -9.55
CA LYS A 53 11.65 -18.43 -9.25
C LYS A 53 10.57 -19.49 -9.20
N LYS A 54 9.38 -19.17 -8.68
CA LYS A 54 8.27 -20.12 -8.55
C LYS A 54 7.42 -20.24 -9.82
N TYR A 55 7.24 -19.14 -10.56
CA TYR A 55 6.28 -19.03 -11.66
C TYR A 55 6.92 -18.73 -13.02
N SER A 56 8.22 -18.99 -13.20
CA SER A 56 8.94 -18.78 -14.47
C SER A 56 8.20 -19.40 -15.66
N ASP A 57 7.76 -20.65 -15.52
CA ASP A 57 7.04 -21.35 -16.58
C ASP A 57 5.75 -20.63 -16.95
N LEU A 58 4.97 -20.18 -15.95
CA LEU A 58 3.76 -19.40 -16.19
C LEU A 58 4.08 -18.07 -16.89
N LEU A 59 5.08 -17.34 -16.39
CA LEU A 59 5.47 -16.03 -16.94
C LEU A 59 5.90 -16.11 -18.41
N LEU A 60 6.61 -17.18 -18.78
CA LEU A 60 7.16 -17.35 -20.12
C LEU A 60 6.18 -18.00 -21.10
N THR A 61 5.24 -18.82 -20.62
CA THR A 61 4.32 -19.58 -21.48
C THR A 61 2.89 -19.03 -21.54
N CYS A 62 2.48 -18.18 -20.58
CA CYS A 62 1.12 -17.62 -20.56
C CYS A 62 0.83 -16.85 -21.86
N ASN A 63 -0.30 -17.09 -22.52
CA ASN A 63 -0.66 -16.36 -23.74
C ASN A 63 -1.33 -15.00 -23.47
N ARG A 64 -1.44 -14.59 -22.19
CA ARG A 64 -2.05 -13.31 -21.78
C ARG A 64 -0.95 -12.35 -21.35
N GLN A 65 -1.15 -11.06 -21.61
CA GLN A 65 -0.31 -10.04 -21.01
C GLN A 65 -0.65 -9.93 -19.51
N PHE A 66 0.38 -9.82 -18.68
CA PHE A 66 0.22 -9.58 -17.25
C PHE A 66 -0.22 -8.14 -16.98
N MET A 67 -1.06 -7.98 -15.96
CA MET A 67 -1.46 -6.68 -15.44
C MET A 67 -1.21 -6.66 -13.93
N GLY A 68 -0.31 -5.79 -13.50
CA GLY A 68 -0.05 -5.54 -12.09
C GLY A 68 -1.11 -4.62 -11.51
N ILE A 69 -1.73 -5.02 -10.41
CA ILE A 69 -2.75 -4.26 -9.69
C ILE A 69 -2.28 -4.07 -8.25
N SER A 70 -2.05 -2.82 -7.86
CA SER A 70 -1.70 -2.50 -6.47
C SER A 70 -2.92 -2.63 -5.54
N SER A 71 -2.65 -2.75 -4.24
CA SER A 71 -3.66 -2.57 -3.18
C SER A 71 -4.46 -1.27 -3.40
N PRO A 72 -5.76 -1.22 -3.05
CA PRO A 72 -6.59 -0.04 -3.27
C PRO A 72 -5.96 1.27 -2.75
N LYS A 73 -5.93 2.30 -3.59
CA LYS A 73 -5.28 3.59 -3.25
C LYS A 73 -6.17 4.79 -3.55
N GLY A 74 -6.03 5.81 -2.69
CA GLY A 74 -6.51 7.16 -2.95
C GLY A 74 -5.45 7.99 -3.69
N LEU A 75 -5.58 9.32 -3.62
CA LEU A 75 -4.58 10.24 -4.18
C LEU A 75 -3.24 10.18 -3.42
N VAL A 76 -3.29 10.03 -2.10
CA VAL A 76 -2.11 9.67 -1.32
C VAL A 76 -2.00 8.14 -1.34
N PRO A 77 -0.88 7.56 -1.79
CA PRO A 77 -0.73 6.10 -1.89
C PRO A 77 -0.48 5.45 -0.51
N PRO A 78 -0.83 4.17 -0.33
CA PRO A 78 -0.32 3.36 0.78
C PRO A 78 1.16 3.00 0.57
N ALA A 79 1.86 2.59 1.63
CA ALA A 79 3.25 2.12 1.53
C ALA A 79 3.41 0.97 0.51
N ALA A 80 2.44 0.06 0.46
CA ALA A 80 2.40 -1.09 -0.47
C ALA A 80 2.49 -0.69 -1.93
N TYR A 81 2.07 0.52 -2.28
CA TYR A 81 2.20 1.03 -3.65
C TYR A 81 3.67 1.19 -4.07
N TYR A 82 4.55 1.66 -3.18
CA TYR A 82 5.97 1.84 -3.51
C TYR A 82 6.67 0.49 -3.69
N MET A 83 6.30 -0.51 -2.87
CA MET A 83 6.77 -1.89 -3.03
C MET A 83 6.28 -2.48 -4.36
N PHE A 84 5.00 -2.26 -4.69
CA PHE A 84 4.39 -2.66 -5.96
C PHE A 84 5.13 -2.07 -7.17
N GLN A 85 5.47 -0.78 -7.14
CA GLN A 85 6.20 -0.14 -8.25
C GLN A 85 7.56 -0.81 -8.49
N SER A 86 8.30 -1.10 -7.42
CA SER A 86 9.57 -1.82 -7.55
C SER A 86 9.37 -3.24 -8.05
N PHE A 87 8.39 -3.98 -7.52
CA PHE A 87 8.06 -5.32 -8.00
C PHE A 87 7.75 -5.33 -9.52
N LEU A 88 6.93 -4.38 -9.99
CA LEU A 88 6.51 -4.33 -11.38
C LEU A 88 7.68 -3.98 -12.31
N ASN A 89 8.58 -3.08 -11.88
CA ASN A 89 9.79 -2.76 -12.62
C ASN A 89 10.71 -3.98 -12.79
N GLU A 90 10.97 -4.71 -11.71
CA GLU A 90 11.78 -5.94 -11.76
C GLU A 90 11.13 -7.03 -12.62
N LEU A 91 9.81 -7.20 -12.50
CA LEU A 91 9.08 -8.14 -13.33
C LEU A 91 9.18 -7.77 -14.82
N ASN A 92 9.08 -6.49 -15.14
CA ASN A 92 9.19 -6.01 -16.51
C ASN A 92 10.60 -6.21 -17.09
N LEU A 93 11.65 -6.04 -16.29
CA LEU A 93 13.01 -6.41 -16.69
C LEU A 93 13.10 -7.91 -17.03
N TYR A 94 12.59 -8.77 -16.15
CA TYR A 94 12.58 -10.22 -16.39
C TYR A 94 11.78 -10.60 -17.66
N LEU A 95 10.56 -10.07 -17.81
CA LEU A 95 9.70 -10.37 -18.96
C LEU A 95 10.35 -9.93 -20.27
N THR A 96 10.80 -8.68 -20.35
CA THR A 96 11.40 -8.13 -21.57
C THR A 96 12.71 -8.81 -21.95
N ALA A 97 13.57 -9.16 -20.98
CA ALA A 97 14.78 -9.92 -21.22
C ALA A 97 14.52 -11.32 -21.82
N ASN A 98 13.33 -11.88 -21.59
CA ASN A 98 12.91 -13.18 -22.12
C ASN A 98 11.94 -13.06 -23.32
N GLY A 99 11.90 -11.90 -24.00
CA GLY A 99 11.08 -11.70 -25.21
C GLY A 99 9.57 -11.66 -24.93
N ARG A 100 9.17 -11.42 -23.68
CA ARG A 100 7.77 -11.30 -23.25
C ARG A 100 7.38 -9.83 -23.16
N PRO A 101 6.12 -9.45 -23.48
CA PRO A 101 5.65 -8.10 -23.24
C PRO A 101 5.74 -7.73 -21.76
N ALA A 102 6.12 -6.49 -21.47
CA ALA A 102 6.04 -5.93 -20.13
C ALA A 102 4.61 -6.01 -19.59
N ALA A 103 4.49 -6.22 -18.27
CA ALA A 103 3.25 -6.10 -17.54
C ALA A 103 2.79 -4.63 -17.50
N VAL A 104 1.47 -4.44 -17.55
CA VAL A 104 0.84 -3.10 -17.50
C VAL A 104 0.36 -2.83 -16.08
N GLU A 105 0.56 -1.61 -15.59
CA GLU A 105 -0.01 -1.17 -14.32
C GLU A 105 -1.52 -0.86 -14.47
N HIS A 106 -2.31 -1.28 -13.50
CA HIS A 106 -3.66 -0.78 -13.27
C HIS A 106 -3.92 -0.62 -11.77
N ASN A 107 -4.98 0.11 -11.40
CA ASN A 107 -5.21 0.50 -10.02
C ASN A 107 -6.68 0.36 -9.60
N ILE A 108 -6.90 -0.13 -8.38
CA ILE A 108 -8.18 -0.01 -7.69
C ILE A 108 -8.19 1.34 -6.99
N LYS A 109 -9.11 2.23 -7.40
CA LYS A 109 -9.29 3.55 -6.81
C LYS A 109 -10.12 3.45 -5.55
N ARG A 110 -9.75 4.22 -4.53
CA ARG A 110 -10.52 4.47 -3.31
C ARG A 110 -11.06 5.90 -3.33
N VAL A 111 -12.39 6.05 -3.36
CA VAL A 111 -13.15 7.27 -3.67
C VAL A 111 -13.52 8.06 -2.41
N SER A 112 -13.64 7.44 -1.23
CA SER A 112 -13.71 8.19 0.04
C SER A 112 -13.36 7.36 1.28
N THR A 113 -12.91 8.05 2.33
CA THR A 113 -12.85 7.56 3.71
C THR A 113 -14.02 8.17 4.48
N MET A 114 -15.20 7.56 4.42
CA MET A 114 -16.26 7.87 5.39
C MET A 114 -16.31 6.76 6.45
N SER A 115 -16.23 7.17 7.72
CA SER A 115 -16.41 6.33 8.89
C SER A 115 -17.89 5.95 9.02
N ALA A 116 -18.24 4.68 8.87
CA ALA A 116 -19.52 4.18 9.36
C ALA A 116 -19.41 2.68 9.71
N ASP A 117 -19.90 2.35 10.90
CA ASP A 117 -19.84 1.06 11.57
C ASP A 117 -20.60 -0.07 10.83
N TYR A 118 -20.05 -1.28 10.96
CA TYR A 118 -20.26 -2.43 10.09
C TYR A 118 -21.28 -3.47 10.58
N SER A 119 -22.09 -3.20 11.60
CA SER A 119 -22.70 -4.30 12.38
C SER A 119 -24.09 -4.78 11.95
N GLN A 120 -24.75 -4.29 10.88
CA GLN A 120 -26.19 -4.62 10.70
C GLN A 120 -26.80 -4.67 9.27
N LEU A 121 -26.18 -5.21 8.19
CA LEU A 121 -26.89 -5.22 6.88
C LEU A 121 -26.81 -6.51 6.03
N GLU A 122 -27.95 -6.79 5.37
CA GLU A 122 -28.34 -8.01 4.66
C GLU A 122 -27.96 -8.06 3.16
N THR A 123 -28.11 -9.27 2.60
CA THR A 123 -27.42 -9.85 1.43
C THR A 123 -27.51 -9.07 0.08
N ASP A 124 -28.58 -8.35 -0.22
CA ASP A 124 -28.75 -7.65 -1.53
C ASP A 124 -28.23 -6.19 -1.54
N GLN A 125 -27.81 -5.66 -0.39
CA GLN A 125 -27.19 -4.33 -0.29
C GLN A 125 -25.68 -4.34 -0.62
N ARG A 126 -25.08 -5.52 -0.82
CA ARG A 126 -23.62 -5.70 -0.96
C ARG A 126 -23.00 -4.99 -2.17
N PHE A 127 -23.74 -4.82 -3.28
CA PHE A 127 -23.27 -4.08 -4.47
C PHE A 127 -23.23 -2.56 -4.22
N ALA A 128 -24.26 -2.03 -3.55
CA ALA A 128 -24.29 -0.64 -3.12
C ALA A 128 -23.19 -0.38 -2.08
N HIS A 129 -22.87 -1.34 -1.21
CA HIS A 129 -21.84 -1.17 -0.16
C HIS A 129 -20.41 -1.10 -0.67
N LEU A 130 -19.95 -1.93 -1.62
CA LEU A 130 -18.57 -1.81 -2.14
C LEU A 130 -18.35 -0.53 -2.95
N THR A 131 -19.39 -0.09 -3.66
CA THR A 131 -19.41 1.19 -4.38
C THR A 131 -19.55 2.39 -3.42
N LYS A 132 -20.26 2.21 -2.29
CA LYS A 132 -20.43 3.19 -1.19
C LYS A 132 -19.21 3.26 -0.25
N GLU A 133 -18.43 2.19 -0.16
CA GLU A 133 -17.09 2.13 0.47
C GLU A 133 -16.00 2.77 -0.41
N GLY A 134 -16.40 3.19 -1.61
CA GLY A 134 -15.59 3.97 -2.52
C GLY A 134 -14.58 3.15 -3.30
N TYR A 135 -14.70 1.84 -3.44
CA TYR A 135 -13.78 1.10 -4.33
C TYR A 135 -14.29 1.08 -5.77
N SER A 136 -13.41 1.38 -6.73
CA SER A 136 -13.72 1.32 -8.16
C SER A 136 -12.52 0.88 -8.98
N ILE A 137 -12.77 0.15 -10.06
CA ILE A 137 -11.76 -0.25 -11.03
C ILE A 137 -12.37 -0.20 -12.42
N ASP A 138 -11.64 0.33 -13.39
CA ASP A 138 -12.06 0.27 -14.78
C ASP A 138 -11.89 -1.16 -15.29
N LYS A 139 -12.98 -1.78 -15.76
CA LYS A 139 -12.98 -3.15 -16.26
C LYS A 139 -12.32 -3.26 -17.63
N LYS A 140 -12.39 -2.23 -18.48
CA LYS A 140 -11.97 -2.32 -19.89
C LYS A 140 -10.47 -2.66 -20.04
N PRO A 141 -9.53 -2.06 -19.26
CA PRO A 141 -8.12 -2.45 -19.31
C PRO A 141 -7.84 -3.90 -18.90
N LEU A 142 -8.74 -4.54 -18.13
CA LEU A 142 -8.57 -5.90 -17.62
C LEU A 142 -8.84 -6.96 -18.69
N GLU A 143 -9.54 -6.63 -19.78
CA GLU A 143 -9.98 -7.60 -20.77
C GLU A 143 -8.81 -8.43 -21.35
N GLY A 144 -8.95 -9.76 -21.27
CA GLY A 144 -7.93 -10.70 -21.76
C GLY A 144 -6.62 -10.75 -20.96
N LYS A 145 -6.48 -10.01 -19.86
CA LYS A 145 -5.24 -9.97 -19.04
C LYS A 145 -5.15 -11.12 -18.03
N PHE A 146 -3.94 -11.38 -17.56
CA PHE A 146 -3.67 -12.16 -16.35
C PHE A 146 -3.36 -11.19 -15.21
N LEU A 147 -4.10 -11.26 -14.11
CA LEU A 147 -3.99 -10.26 -13.05
C LEU A 147 -2.98 -10.69 -11.98
N LEU A 148 -2.06 -9.80 -11.64
CA LEU A 148 -1.16 -9.92 -10.51
C LEU A 148 -1.59 -8.87 -9.49
N ILE A 149 -2.22 -9.28 -8.39
CA ILE A 149 -2.75 -8.37 -7.38
C ILE A 149 -1.79 -8.37 -6.20
N ILE A 150 -1.15 -7.24 -5.91
CA ILE A 150 -0.05 -7.14 -4.95
C ILE A 150 -0.46 -6.32 -3.73
N ASP A 151 -0.23 -6.87 -2.55
CA ASP A 151 -0.34 -6.19 -1.26
C ASP A 151 0.87 -6.53 -0.38
N ASP A 152 1.04 -5.85 0.75
CA ASP A 152 2.23 -6.05 1.59
C ASP A 152 2.16 -7.32 2.45
N ILE A 153 1.25 -7.40 3.40
CA ILE A 153 1.11 -8.56 4.28
C ILE A 153 -0.35 -9.02 4.37
N ARG A 154 -0.54 -10.33 4.24
CA ARG A 154 -1.82 -10.98 4.47
C ARG A 154 -1.92 -11.47 5.92
N ILE A 155 -2.63 -10.73 6.76
CA ILE A 155 -2.93 -11.15 8.15
C ILE A 155 -4.23 -11.96 8.18
N THR A 156 -5.37 -11.30 7.98
CA THR A 156 -6.70 -11.95 8.02
C THR A 156 -7.29 -12.27 6.64
N GLY A 157 -6.67 -11.74 5.57
CA GLY A 157 -7.20 -11.80 4.20
C GLY A 157 -8.41 -10.89 3.94
N SER A 158 -8.69 -9.91 4.82
CA SER A 158 -9.81 -8.97 4.64
C SER A 158 -9.70 -8.15 3.34
N HIS A 159 -8.53 -7.59 3.03
CA HIS A 159 -8.31 -6.85 1.77
C HIS A 159 -8.51 -7.74 0.54
N GLU A 160 -8.02 -8.98 0.58
CA GLU A 160 -8.23 -9.96 -0.48
C GLU A 160 -9.72 -10.21 -0.72
N LYS A 161 -10.48 -10.46 0.36
CA LYS A 161 -11.93 -10.67 0.28
C LYS A 161 -12.66 -9.48 -0.36
N ILE A 162 -12.29 -8.24 0.00
CA ILE A 162 -12.87 -7.03 -0.59
C ILE A 162 -12.58 -6.97 -2.10
N ILE A 163 -11.34 -7.24 -2.50
CA ILE A 163 -10.97 -7.24 -3.93
C ILE A 163 -11.70 -8.36 -4.68
N VAL A 164 -11.76 -9.57 -4.13
CA VAL A 164 -12.52 -10.68 -4.73
C VAL A 164 -13.99 -10.32 -4.91
N GLN A 165 -14.62 -9.70 -3.91
CA GLN A 165 -16.01 -9.27 -4.01
C GLN A 165 -16.21 -8.16 -5.05
N LEU A 166 -15.30 -7.18 -5.13
CA LEU A 166 -15.31 -6.13 -6.17
C LEU A 166 -15.18 -6.74 -7.58
N LEU A 167 -14.27 -7.69 -7.77
CA LEU A 167 -14.09 -8.32 -9.07
C LEU A 167 -15.31 -9.17 -9.45
N LYS A 168 -15.91 -9.88 -8.49
CA LYS A 168 -17.16 -10.65 -8.69
C LYS A 168 -18.33 -9.74 -9.05
N SER A 169 -18.50 -8.61 -8.35
CA SER A 169 -19.61 -7.68 -8.60
C SER A 169 -19.54 -7.07 -10.01
N LEU A 170 -18.34 -6.90 -10.55
CA LEU A 170 -18.11 -6.40 -11.92
C LEU A 170 -18.02 -7.52 -12.97
N SER A 171 -18.29 -8.77 -12.60
CA SER A 171 -18.15 -9.96 -13.46
C SER A 171 -16.79 -10.01 -14.16
N ILE A 172 -15.72 -9.78 -13.38
CA ILE A 172 -14.33 -9.89 -13.82
C ILE A 172 -13.83 -11.29 -13.44
N GLU A 173 -13.63 -12.13 -14.45
CA GLU A 173 -13.28 -13.56 -14.29
C GLU A 173 -11.85 -13.88 -14.72
N ASN A 174 -11.01 -12.86 -14.90
CA ASN A 174 -9.62 -13.04 -15.28
C ASN A 174 -8.89 -14.01 -14.35
N PRO A 175 -8.00 -14.87 -14.87
CA PRO A 175 -7.09 -15.64 -14.04
C PRO A 175 -6.20 -14.66 -13.28
N ARG A 176 -5.97 -14.96 -12.00
CA ARG A 176 -5.27 -14.05 -11.10
C ARG A 176 -4.40 -14.77 -10.08
N ILE A 177 -3.37 -14.07 -9.64
CA ILE A 177 -2.56 -14.43 -8.48
C ILE A 177 -2.57 -13.26 -7.51
N PHE A 178 -2.91 -13.54 -6.25
CA PHE A 178 -2.68 -12.63 -5.14
C PHE A 178 -1.27 -12.82 -4.61
N LEU A 179 -0.52 -11.73 -4.52
CA LEU A 179 0.90 -11.69 -4.18
C LEU A 179 1.09 -10.88 -2.91
N TYR A 180 1.82 -11.47 -1.97
CA TYR A 180 2.12 -10.85 -0.67
C TYR A 180 3.62 -10.94 -0.37
N PHE A 181 4.18 -9.91 0.24
CA PHE A 181 5.52 -10.01 0.79
C PHE A 181 5.56 -11.02 1.95
N ALA A 182 4.57 -10.99 2.83
CA ALA A 182 4.41 -12.02 3.86
C ALA A 182 2.95 -12.41 4.11
N GLN A 183 2.76 -13.59 4.69
CA GLN A 183 1.44 -14.08 5.10
C GLN A 183 1.53 -14.70 6.50
N LEU A 184 0.62 -14.28 7.38
CA LEU A 184 0.39 -14.95 8.66
C LEU A 184 -0.42 -16.22 8.44
N LEU A 185 0.10 -17.36 8.89
CA LEU A 185 -0.53 -18.67 8.76
C LEU A 185 -0.97 -19.24 10.12
N ASN A 186 -0.46 -18.71 11.23
CA ASN A 186 -0.84 -19.17 12.56
C ASN A 186 -2.15 -18.46 13.01
N PRO A 187 -3.28 -19.20 13.17
CA PRO A 187 -4.54 -18.62 13.58
C PRO A 187 -4.59 -18.20 15.06
N GLU A 188 -3.64 -18.64 15.88
CA GLU A 188 -3.55 -18.28 17.30
C GLU A 188 -2.91 -16.90 17.53
N VAL A 189 -2.21 -16.38 16.53
CA VAL A 189 -1.61 -15.05 16.60
C VAL A 189 -2.71 -14.00 16.50
N ALA A 190 -2.77 -13.12 17.50
CA ALA A 190 -3.78 -12.07 17.57
C ALA A 190 -3.66 -11.08 16.40
N ALA A 191 -4.79 -10.51 15.97
CA ALA A 191 -4.81 -9.50 14.91
C ALA A 191 -4.00 -8.23 15.24
N THR A 192 -3.72 -7.97 16.53
CA THR A 192 -2.85 -6.88 17.00
C THR A 192 -1.41 -7.02 16.50
N PHE A 193 -0.99 -8.21 16.09
CA PHE A 193 0.33 -8.44 15.52
C PHE A 193 0.64 -7.56 14.31
N GLU A 194 -0.35 -7.19 13.48
CA GLU A 194 -0.11 -6.24 12.39
C GLU A 194 0.30 -4.87 12.93
N HIS A 195 -0.30 -4.44 14.04
CA HIS A 195 0.06 -3.20 14.70
C HIS A 195 1.49 -3.25 15.22
N GLU A 196 1.86 -4.34 15.89
CA GLU A 196 3.22 -4.57 16.41
C GLU A 196 4.28 -4.55 15.28
N LEU A 197 4.02 -5.21 14.15
CA LEU A 197 4.89 -5.15 12.96
C LEU A 197 5.03 -3.73 12.44
N ASN A 198 3.92 -3.00 12.34
CA ASN A 198 3.91 -1.64 11.82
C ASN A 198 4.72 -0.69 12.72
N THR A 199 4.67 -0.85 14.05
CA THR A 199 5.24 0.10 15.01
C THR A 199 6.57 -0.33 15.64
N CYS A 200 7.15 -1.45 15.21
CA CYS A 200 8.37 -2.02 15.79
C CYS A 200 9.59 -1.07 15.81
N ALA A 201 9.73 -0.18 14.82
CA ALA A 201 10.81 0.81 14.77
C ALA A 201 10.34 2.27 14.71
N VAL A 202 9.10 2.50 14.28
CA VAL A 202 8.53 3.85 14.16
C VAL A 202 7.19 3.88 14.90
N SER A 203 7.17 4.60 16.01
CA SER A 203 6.02 4.69 16.92
C SER A 203 5.58 6.13 17.19
N CYS A 204 6.47 7.10 16.99
CA CYS A 204 6.22 8.52 17.24
C CYS A 204 6.84 9.44 16.16
N LEU A 205 6.60 10.75 16.27
CA LEU A 205 7.15 11.74 15.33
C LEU A 205 8.67 11.90 15.42
N ASP A 206 9.28 11.60 16.58
CA ASP A 206 10.73 11.61 16.72
C ASP A 206 11.40 10.46 15.96
N ASP A 207 10.74 9.30 15.89
CA ASP A 207 11.21 8.17 15.08
C ASP A 207 11.13 8.51 13.59
N ILE A 208 10.05 9.17 13.16
CA ILE A 208 9.91 9.66 11.77
C ILE A 208 11.00 10.69 11.46
N TYR A 209 11.24 11.64 12.36
CA TYR A 209 12.30 12.62 12.17
C TYR A 209 13.69 11.96 12.10
N SER A 210 13.95 10.98 12.96
CA SER A 210 15.19 10.20 12.93
C SER A 210 15.36 9.46 11.60
N MET A 211 14.27 8.91 11.05
CA MET A 211 14.26 8.27 9.73
C MET A 211 14.54 9.27 8.60
N LEU A 212 14.03 10.50 8.69
CA LEU A 212 14.32 11.56 7.72
C LEU A 212 15.79 12.01 7.71
N GLN A 213 16.52 11.82 8.82
CA GLN A 213 17.96 12.12 8.90
C GLN A 213 18.84 10.97 8.40
N ASP A 214 18.26 9.78 8.15
CA ASP A 214 18.99 8.64 7.62
C ASP A 214 19.32 8.87 6.14
N SER A 215 20.61 9.06 5.82
CA SER A 215 21.06 9.31 4.44
C SER A 215 20.78 8.16 3.46
N HIS A 216 20.44 6.97 3.97
CA HIS A 216 20.06 5.81 3.16
C HIS A 216 18.55 5.69 2.95
N CYS A 217 17.74 6.50 3.64
CA CYS A 217 16.29 6.51 3.50
C CYS A 217 15.88 7.45 2.36
N ASN A 218 15.43 6.87 1.24
CA ASN A 218 14.68 7.62 0.24
C ASN A 218 13.25 7.80 0.74
N PHE A 219 12.92 8.98 1.26
CA PHE A 219 11.63 9.20 1.91
C PHE A 219 10.49 9.45 0.91
N ALA A 220 9.34 8.81 1.14
CA ALA A 220 8.12 8.99 0.36
C ALA A 220 6.88 9.13 1.24
N ILE A 221 6.09 10.18 0.97
CA ILE A 221 4.82 10.43 1.66
C ILE A 221 3.81 9.33 1.37
N ASN A 222 3.23 8.75 2.43
CA ASN A 222 2.15 7.76 2.30
C ASN A 222 1.01 8.01 3.29
N THR A 223 -0.11 7.33 3.08
CA THR A 223 -1.33 7.51 3.88
C THR A 223 -1.16 7.26 5.38
N ARG A 224 -0.35 6.28 5.80
CA ARG A 224 -0.13 5.96 7.22
C ARG A 224 0.68 7.06 7.89
N LEU A 225 1.76 7.50 7.24
CA LEU A 225 2.58 8.60 7.71
C LEU A 225 1.74 9.87 7.94
N VAL A 226 0.98 10.31 6.94
CA VAL A 226 0.19 11.56 7.03
C VAL A 226 -0.86 11.45 8.15
N LYS A 227 -1.55 10.33 8.25
CA LYS A 227 -2.51 10.08 9.35
C LYS A 227 -1.84 10.03 10.71
N GLY A 228 -0.63 9.47 10.80
CA GLY A 228 0.17 9.46 12.02
C GLY A 228 0.51 10.87 12.49
N ILE A 229 0.97 11.72 11.56
CA ILE A 229 1.26 13.14 11.84
C ILE A 229 0.01 13.89 12.28
N LEU A 230 -1.11 13.72 11.58
CA LEU A 230 -2.37 14.39 11.94
C LEU A 230 -2.98 13.91 13.26
N ARG A 231 -2.63 12.70 13.74
CA ARG A 231 -3.10 12.14 15.01
C ARG A 231 -2.13 12.32 16.17
N ALA A 232 -0.94 12.89 15.91
CA ALA A 232 0.07 13.08 16.95
C ALA A 232 -0.42 14.05 18.03
N ASP A 233 0.19 13.96 19.21
CA ASP A 233 0.03 14.96 20.25
C ASP A 233 0.46 16.34 19.72
N GLU A 234 -0.24 17.40 20.15
CA GLU A 234 0.00 18.74 19.63
C GLU A 234 1.44 19.23 19.87
N LYS A 235 2.04 18.89 21.02
CA LYS A 235 3.43 19.28 21.33
C LYS A 235 4.42 18.52 20.47
N GLN A 236 4.16 17.23 20.21
CA GLN A 236 4.98 16.45 19.30
C GLN A 236 4.92 17.01 17.87
N LEU A 237 3.73 17.42 17.43
CA LEU A 237 3.56 18.03 16.11
C LEU A 237 4.31 19.36 16.01
N ASP A 238 4.17 20.24 17.00
CA ASP A 238 4.86 21.54 16.99
C ASP A 238 6.38 21.34 16.87
N ALA A 239 6.96 20.47 17.70
CA ALA A 239 8.38 20.13 17.64
C ALA A 239 8.79 19.47 16.30
N PHE A 240 7.93 18.66 15.68
CA PHE A 240 8.19 18.09 14.36
C PHE A 240 8.19 19.16 13.26
N LEU A 241 7.22 20.06 13.25
CA LEU A 241 7.08 21.12 12.23
C LEU A 241 8.24 22.13 12.27
N GLU A 242 8.80 22.39 13.45
CA GLU A 242 10.00 23.21 13.62
C GLU A 242 11.23 22.57 12.96
N ARG A 243 11.35 21.24 13.02
CA ARG A 243 12.53 20.50 12.57
C ARG A 243 12.53 20.12 11.09
N ILE A 244 11.38 19.98 10.45
CA ILE A 244 11.30 19.61 9.03
C ILE A 244 11.58 20.80 8.10
N ASP A 245 12.18 20.50 6.95
CA ASP A 245 12.40 21.50 5.90
C ASP A 245 11.09 21.90 5.20
N ILE A 246 11.16 22.97 4.40
CA ILE A 246 10.00 23.49 3.67
C ILE A 246 9.51 22.53 2.59
N LYS A 247 10.40 21.73 1.98
CA LYS A 247 10.03 20.80 0.90
C LYS A 247 9.13 19.70 1.44
N LEU A 248 9.49 19.10 2.58
CA LEU A 248 8.67 18.10 3.24
C LEU A 248 7.36 18.69 3.77
N LEU A 249 7.39 19.92 4.30
CA LEU A 249 6.17 20.59 4.73
C LEU A 249 5.18 20.82 3.57
N ILE A 250 5.67 21.22 2.39
CA ILE A 250 4.86 21.35 1.17
C ILE A 250 4.23 20.00 0.83
N GLN A 251 5.03 18.94 0.73
CA GLN A 251 4.54 17.60 0.39
C GLN A 251 3.51 17.07 1.40
N LEU A 252 3.73 17.31 2.69
CA LEU A 252 2.79 16.95 3.76
C LEU A 252 1.46 17.70 3.63
N TYR A 253 1.51 19.01 3.41
CA TYR A 253 0.32 19.84 3.28
C TYR A 253 -0.48 19.48 2.03
N GLU A 254 0.20 19.31 0.88
CA GLU A 254 -0.41 18.84 -0.38
C GLU A 254 -1.07 17.47 -0.21
N ALA A 255 -0.43 16.54 0.49
CA ALA A 255 -1.02 15.23 0.77
C ALA A 255 -2.27 15.33 1.66
N CYS A 256 -2.28 16.23 2.64
CA CYS A 256 -3.47 16.48 3.46
C CYS A 256 -4.63 17.03 2.62
N LEU A 257 -4.35 17.96 1.69
CA LEU A 257 -5.33 18.52 0.77
C LEU A 257 -5.86 17.45 -0.20
N ALA A 258 -4.96 16.68 -0.83
CA ALA A 258 -5.31 15.63 -1.78
C ALA A 258 -6.20 14.55 -1.16
N ALA A 259 -6.01 14.25 0.13
CA ALA A 259 -6.82 13.28 0.86
C ALA A 259 -8.07 13.89 1.54
N ASN A 260 -8.35 15.19 1.35
CA ASN A 260 -9.42 15.93 2.01
C ASN A 260 -9.42 15.81 3.54
N TYR A 261 -8.24 15.71 4.15
CA TYR A 261 -8.11 15.53 5.61
C TYR A 261 -8.55 16.76 6.42
N HIS A 262 -8.71 17.92 5.77
CA HIS A 262 -9.33 19.10 6.37
C HIS A 262 -10.81 18.93 6.70
N ASN A 263 -11.50 17.94 6.10
CA ASN A 263 -12.91 17.64 6.35
C ASN A 263 -13.13 16.56 7.40
N ILE A 264 -12.07 16.11 8.10
CA ILE A 264 -12.15 15.08 9.13
C ILE A 264 -11.92 15.74 10.48
N ASP A 265 -12.95 15.77 11.33
CA ASP A 265 -12.93 16.47 12.63
C ASP A 265 -11.73 16.07 13.50
N ALA A 266 -11.43 14.76 13.55
CA ALA A 266 -10.30 14.21 14.30
C ALA A 266 -8.92 14.73 13.84
N PHE A 267 -8.82 15.32 12.65
CA PHE A 267 -7.58 15.88 12.09
C PHE A 267 -7.57 17.41 12.08
N SER A 268 -8.69 18.06 12.40
CA SER A 268 -8.89 19.49 12.20
C SER A 268 -7.85 20.37 12.92
N SER A 269 -7.59 20.14 14.21
CA SER A 269 -6.60 20.91 15.00
C SER A 269 -5.21 20.86 14.38
N ASN A 270 -4.69 19.64 14.18
CA ASN A 270 -3.35 19.41 13.64
C ASN A 270 -3.23 19.85 12.17
N PHE A 271 -4.30 19.71 11.38
CA PHE A 271 -4.34 20.25 10.02
C PHE A 271 -4.18 21.78 10.01
N GLN A 272 -4.85 22.51 10.91
CA GLN A 272 -4.70 23.96 10.98
C GLN A 272 -3.28 24.37 11.40
N LYS A 273 -2.63 23.64 12.31
CA LYS A 273 -1.22 23.87 12.68
C LYS A 273 -0.30 23.71 11.47
N ILE A 274 -0.46 22.63 10.70
CA ILE A 274 0.32 22.39 9.46
C ILE A 274 0.09 23.53 8.46
N LYS A 275 -1.16 23.94 8.23
CA LYS A 275 -1.52 25.02 7.31
C LYS A 275 -0.89 26.36 7.73
N THR A 276 -0.94 26.70 9.02
CA THR A 276 -0.34 27.93 9.55
C THR A 276 1.17 27.91 9.34
N CYS A 277 1.84 26.83 9.71
CA CYS A 277 3.28 26.66 9.51
C CYS A 277 3.67 26.76 8.03
N PHE A 278 2.89 26.15 7.13
CA PHE A 278 3.08 26.25 5.68
C PHE A 278 3.03 27.72 5.21
N ASN A 279 1.98 28.45 5.58
CA ASN A 279 1.81 29.86 5.18
C ASN A 279 2.95 30.75 5.71
N GLU A 280 3.42 30.49 6.93
CA GLU A 280 4.52 31.23 7.54
C GLU A 280 5.86 30.96 6.85
N LYS A 281 6.19 29.69 6.57
CA LYS A 281 7.44 29.33 5.89
C LYS A 281 7.44 29.72 4.41
N GLN A 282 6.28 29.70 3.73
CA GLN A 282 6.14 30.14 2.34
C GLN A 282 6.36 31.65 2.19
N LYS A 283 5.85 32.47 3.12
CA LYS A 283 6.12 33.93 3.12
C LYS A 283 7.61 34.26 3.26
N LYS A 284 8.36 33.42 3.97
CA LYS A 284 9.82 33.59 4.18
C LYS A 284 10.65 33.05 3.02
N ASN A 285 10.10 32.13 2.22
CA ASN A 285 10.75 31.52 1.07
C ASN A 285 9.75 31.51 -0.11
N PRO A 286 9.49 32.67 -0.75
CA PRO A 286 8.62 32.71 -1.91
C PRO A 286 9.19 31.77 -2.98
N ILE A 287 8.34 30.85 -3.44
CA ILE A 287 8.66 29.96 -4.55
C ILE A 287 8.46 30.79 -5.82
N ASP A 288 9.53 31.04 -6.56
CA ASP A 288 9.49 31.62 -7.91
C ASP A 288 8.79 30.68 -8.91
#